data_AF-A0A8B7VQT8-F1
#
_entry.id   AF-A0A8B7VQT8-F1
#
_cell.length_a   1.000
_cell.length_b   1.000
_cell.length_c   1.000
_cell.angle_alpha   90.00
_cell.angle_beta   90.00
_cell.angle_gamma   90.00
#
_symmetry.space_group_name_H-M   'P 1'
#
loop_
_entity.id
_entity.type
_entity.pdbx_description
1 polymer ?
#
loop_
_entity_poly.entity_id
_entity_poly.type
_entity_poly.pdbx_seq_one_letter_code
_entity_poly.pdbx_strand_id
1 'polypeptide(L)'
;MENQLAKSVEERTFQYQDSLPSLPVPSLEESLKKYLESVKPFANDEEYKKTEEIVKKFQNGVGEKLHQKLLERAKGKRNWLEEWWLNVAYLDVRIPSQLNVNFVGPSPHFEHYWPPKEGTHLERGSIILWHNLNYWQLLRTEKVPVDKVGNIPLDMNQFRMLFSTCKIPGITRDSIINYFKTDN
;
A
#
# COMPACT_ATOMS: atom_id res chain seq x y z
N MET A 1 19.66 23.62 40.08
CA MET A 1 19.77 23.16 38.67
C MET A 1 18.76 22.05 38.50
N GLU A 2 17.54 22.41 38.12
CA GLU A 2 16.47 21.46 37.83
C GLU A 2 16.81 20.75 36.51
N ASN A 3 17.04 19.45 36.61
CA ASN A 3 17.31 18.59 35.47
C ASN A 3 15.97 18.37 34.73
N GLN A 4 15.60 19.31 33.86
CA GLN A 4 14.59 19.09 32.83
C GLN A 4 15.15 18.10 31.81
N LEU A 5 15.23 16.82 32.20
CA LEU A 5 15.10 15.72 31.27
C LEU A 5 13.68 15.84 30.72
N ALA A 6 13.53 16.58 29.63
CA ALA A 6 12.36 16.48 28.78
C ALA A 6 12.19 14.98 28.50
N LYS A 7 11.15 14.37 29.08
CA LYS A 7 10.72 13.03 28.70
C LYS A 7 10.51 13.10 27.20
N SER A 8 11.46 12.62 26.39
CA SER A 8 11.18 12.36 24.98
C SER A 8 10.07 11.33 25.01
N VAL A 9 8.85 11.76 24.70
CA VAL A 9 7.73 10.84 24.55
C VAL A 9 8.17 9.87 23.46
N GLU A 10 8.33 8.59 23.82
CA GLU A 10 8.72 7.55 22.88
C GLU A 10 7.75 7.57 21.69
N GLU A 11 8.30 7.69 20.48
CA GLU A 11 7.50 7.79 19.26
C GLU A 11 6.75 6.47 19.03
N ARG A 12 5.41 6.53 18.97
CA ARG A 12 4.55 5.37 18.73
C ARG A 12 4.38 5.11 17.25
N THR A 13 4.35 3.82 16.85
CA THR A 13 4.24 3.38 15.45
C THR A 13 3.15 4.09 14.65
N PHE A 14 1.96 4.33 15.21
CA PHE A 14 0.84 4.91 14.47
C PHE A 14 0.56 6.40 14.79
N GLN A 15 1.44 7.08 15.53
CA GLN A 15 1.11 8.41 16.08
C GLN A 15 0.89 9.50 15.03
N TYR A 16 1.43 9.36 13.82
CA TYR A 16 1.27 10.36 12.75
C TYR A 16 0.12 10.06 11.80
N GLN A 17 -0.60 8.95 11.96
CA GLN A 17 -1.64 8.53 11.01
C GLN A 17 -2.69 9.61 10.79
N ASP A 18 -3.07 10.37 11.82
CA ASP A 18 -4.08 11.44 11.71
C ASP A 18 -3.54 12.73 11.07
N SER A 19 -2.21 12.92 11.07
CA SER A 19 -1.53 14.10 10.53
C SER A 19 -1.12 13.96 9.06
N LEU A 20 -1.23 12.76 8.47
CA LEU A 20 -0.86 12.54 7.07
C LEU A 20 -1.74 13.37 6.12
N PRO A 21 -1.16 13.98 5.07
CA PRO A 21 -1.93 14.72 4.08
C PRO A 21 -2.87 13.79 3.31
N SER A 22 -3.97 14.35 2.80
CA SER A 22 -4.87 13.58 1.94
C SER A 22 -4.22 13.31 0.58
N LEU A 23 -4.55 12.18 -0.05
CA LEU A 23 -4.08 11.85 -1.40
C LEU A 23 -4.62 12.89 -2.40
N PRO A 24 -3.76 13.64 -3.11
CA PRO A 24 -4.21 14.66 -4.04
C PRO A 24 -4.89 14.03 -5.27
N VAL A 25 -5.72 14.82 -5.96
CA VAL A 25 -6.21 14.52 -7.30
C VAL A 25 -5.36 15.33 -8.29
N PRO A 26 -4.58 14.71 -9.18
CA PRO A 26 -3.81 15.41 -10.21
C PRO A 26 -4.71 16.18 -11.18
N SER A 27 -4.20 17.22 -11.83
CA SER A 27 -5.01 17.92 -12.85
C SER A 27 -5.28 17.02 -14.06
N LEU A 28 -6.47 17.15 -14.65
CA LEU A 28 -6.85 16.39 -15.83
C LEU A 28 -5.88 16.63 -17.01
N GLU A 29 -5.49 17.88 -17.24
CA GLU A 29 -4.57 18.26 -18.32
C GLU A 29 -3.19 17.59 -18.16
N GLU A 30 -2.58 17.68 -16.98
CA GLU A 30 -1.27 17.07 -16.76
C GLU A 30 -1.32 15.54 -16.84
N SER A 31 -2.39 14.91 -16.32
CA SER A 31 -2.59 13.47 -16.44
C SER A 31 -2.68 13.03 -17.89
N LEU A 32 -3.46 13.74 -18.72
CA LEU A 32 -3.61 13.41 -20.13
C LEU A 32 -2.35 13.68 -20.95
N LYS A 33 -1.60 14.73 -20.63
CA LYS A 33 -0.29 15.00 -21.24
C LYS A 33 0.71 13.89 -20.94
N LYS A 34 0.80 13.46 -19.67
CA LYS A 34 1.67 12.33 -19.27
C LYS A 34 1.24 11.02 -19.93
N TYR A 35 -0.07 10.79 -20.07
CA TYR A 35 -0.60 9.63 -20.80
C TYR A 35 -0.16 9.65 -22.27
N LEU A 36 -0.34 10.76 -22.99
CA LEU A 36 0.09 10.87 -24.38
C LEU A 36 1.59 10.61 -24.53
N GLU A 37 2.43 11.17 -23.66
CA GLU A 37 3.86 10.90 -23.67
C GLU A 37 4.17 9.41 -23.46
N SER A 38 3.45 8.75 -22.55
CA SER A 38 3.68 7.34 -22.22
C SER A 38 3.35 6.37 -23.36
N VAL A 39 2.43 6.74 -24.26
CA VAL A 39 2.00 5.85 -25.36
C VAL A 39 2.84 6.02 -26.63
N LYS A 40 3.54 7.15 -26.78
CA LYS A 40 4.38 7.44 -27.96
C LYS A 40 5.34 6.32 -28.35
N PRO A 41 6.05 5.64 -27.42
CA PRO A 41 7.01 4.59 -27.79
C PRO A 41 6.38 3.35 -28.43
N PHE A 42 5.05 3.21 -28.36
CA PHE A 42 4.33 2.02 -28.81
C PHE A 42 3.44 2.27 -30.02
N ALA A 43 3.26 3.53 -30.42
CA ALA A 43 2.33 3.94 -31.45
C ALA A 43 3.08 4.39 -32.71
N ASN A 44 2.57 4.02 -33.88
CA ASN A 44 2.95 4.70 -35.12
C ASN A 44 2.25 6.06 -35.24
N ASP A 45 2.61 6.86 -36.24
CA ASP A 45 2.09 8.23 -36.42
C ASP A 45 0.55 8.28 -36.55
N GLU A 46 -0.05 7.32 -37.23
CA GLU A 46 -1.51 7.25 -37.41
C GLU A 46 -2.22 6.91 -36.09
N GLU A 47 -1.70 5.93 -35.35
CA GLU A 47 -2.21 5.52 -34.03
C GLU A 47 -2.06 6.63 -33.00
N TYR A 48 -0.92 7.31 -33.00
CA TYR A 48 -0.66 8.41 -32.08
C TYR A 48 -1.58 9.60 -32.37
N LYS A 49 -1.73 10.01 -33.64
CA LYS A 49 -2.67 11.07 -34.05
C LYS A 49 -4.11 10.74 -33.65
N LYS A 50 -4.54 9.50 -33.87
CA LYS A 50 -5.86 9.03 -33.42
C LYS A 50 -6.00 9.12 -31.91
N THR A 51 -4.96 8.78 -31.16
CA THR A 51 -4.96 8.87 -29.69
C THR A 51 -5.03 10.32 -29.22
N GLU A 52 -4.32 11.25 -29.86
CA GLU A 52 -4.42 12.69 -29.57
C GLU A 52 -5.85 13.22 -29.77
N GLU A 53 -6.53 12.82 -30.84
CA GLU A 53 -7.93 13.19 -31.09
C GLU A 53 -8.86 12.65 -30.00
N ILE A 54 -8.68 11.39 -29.58
CA ILE A 54 -9.44 10.78 -28.49
C ILE A 54 -9.21 11.55 -27.18
N VAL A 55 -7.95 11.83 -26.83
CA VAL A 55 -7.58 12.56 -25.62
C VAL A 55 -8.16 13.97 -25.62
N LYS A 56 -8.07 14.69 -26.74
CA LYS A 56 -8.65 16.03 -26.88
C LYS A 56 -10.18 16.02 -26.73
N LYS A 57 -10.86 15.04 -27.32
CA LYS A 57 -12.31 14.86 -27.17
C LYS A 57 -12.71 14.49 -25.74
N PHE A 58 -11.91 13.65 -25.08
CA PHE A 58 -12.13 13.27 -23.69
C PHE A 58 -11.95 14.46 -22.75
N GLN A 59 -10.84 15.19 -22.89
CA GLN A 59 -10.52 16.37 -22.07
C GLN A 59 -11.62 17.42 -22.13
N ASN A 60 -12.09 17.76 -23.33
CA ASN A 60 -13.12 18.79 -23.55
C ASN A 60 -14.55 18.23 -23.53
N GLY A 61 -14.75 17.05 -22.95
CA GLY A 61 -16.02 16.33 -23.04
C GLY A 61 -16.33 15.55 -21.78
N VAL A 62 -16.52 14.23 -21.91
CA VAL A 62 -16.91 13.38 -20.77
C VAL A 62 -15.84 13.33 -19.69
N GLY A 63 -14.56 13.46 -20.05
CA GLY A 63 -13.44 13.42 -19.11
C GLY A 63 -13.48 14.55 -18.10
N GLU A 64 -13.80 15.78 -18.52
CA GLU A 64 -13.99 16.91 -17.61
C GLU A 64 -15.11 16.63 -16.61
N LYS A 65 -16.27 16.14 -17.07
CA LYS A 65 -17.41 15.81 -16.20
C LYS A 65 -17.06 14.71 -15.18
N LEU A 66 -16.32 13.69 -15.61
CA LEU A 66 -15.85 12.62 -14.74
C LEU A 66 -14.82 13.13 -13.73
N HIS A 67 -13.90 14.00 -14.16
CA HIS A 67 -12.90 14.61 -13.29
C HIS A 67 -13.54 15.51 -12.22
N GLN A 68 -14.57 16.29 -12.56
CA GLN A 68 -15.31 17.07 -11.58
C GLN A 68 -16.00 16.18 -10.53
N LYS A 69 -16.56 15.04 -10.94
CA LYS A 69 -17.12 14.04 -10.01
C LYS A 69 -16.04 13.42 -9.12
N LEU A 70 -14.84 13.20 -9.66
CA LEU A 70 -13.69 12.70 -8.89
C LEU A 70 -13.23 13.71 -7.83
N LEU A 71 -13.13 14.99 -8.20
CA LEU A 71 -12.82 16.07 -7.27
C LEU A 71 -13.86 16.15 -6.15
N GLU A 72 -15.15 16.06 -6.48
CA GLU A 72 -16.22 16.04 -5.49
C GLU A 72 -16.12 14.83 -4.55
N ARG A 73 -15.84 13.63 -5.07
CA ARG A 73 -15.60 12.43 -4.24
C ARG A 73 -14.42 12.65 -3.28
N ALA A 74 -13.36 13.32 -3.71
CA ALA A 74 -12.16 13.51 -2.92
C ALA A 74 -12.35 14.47 -1.72
N LYS A 75 -13.29 15.43 -1.80
CA LYS A 75 -13.54 16.39 -0.70
C LYS A 75 -13.91 15.71 0.63
N GLY A 76 -14.57 14.56 0.59
CA GLY A 76 -14.99 13.81 1.77
C GLY A 76 -14.08 12.65 2.17
N LYS A 77 -12.86 12.53 1.58
CA LYS A 77 -12.00 11.35 1.77
C LYS A 77 -10.54 11.75 1.95
N ARG A 78 -9.88 11.18 2.97
CA ARG A 78 -8.41 11.30 3.14
C ARG A 78 -7.66 10.58 2.02
N ASN A 79 -8.19 9.46 1.55
CA ASN A 79 -7.71 8.78 0.35
C ASN A 79 -8.90 8.42 -0.53
N TRP A 80 -9.05 9.10 -1.66
CA TRP A 80 -10.19 8.89 -2.57
C TRP A 80 -10.10 7.57 -3.34
N LEU A 81 -8.90 6.99 -3.44
CA LEU A 81 -8.56 5.84 -4.26
C LEU A 81 -8.55 4.52 -3.47
N GLU A 82 -8.22 4.54 -2.18
CA GLU A 82 -8.01 3.35 -1.31
C GLU A 82 -9.04 2.22 -1.54
N GLU A 83 -10.32 2.52 -1.36
CA GLU A 83 -11.41 1.55 -1.54
C GLU A 83 -11.49 1.03 -2.99
N TRP A 84 -11.37 1.92 -3.98
CA TRP A 84 -11.47 1.53 -5.39
C TRP A 84 -10.29 0.67 -5.82
N TRP A 85 -9.08 1.01 -5.37
CA TRP A 85 -7.88 0.23 -5.62
C TRP A 85 -8.02 -1.18 -5.05
N LEU A 86 -8.39 -1.29 -3.77
CA LEU A 86 -8.56 -2.59 -3.11
C LEU A 86 -9.57 -3.47 -3.84
N ASN A 87 -10.75 -2.92 -4.16
CA ASN A 87 -11.80 -3.68 -4.81
C ASN A 87 -11.43 -4.06 -6.26
N VAL A 88 -11.13 -3.07 -7.10
CA VAL A 88 -10.99 -3.28 -8.54
C VAL A 88 -9.70 -4.03 -8.89
N ALA A 89 -8.58 -3.72 -8.22
CA ALA A 89 -7.31 -4.35 -8.53
C ALA A 89 -7.14 -5.74 -7.88
N TYR A 90 -7.88 -6.04 -6.80
CA TYR A 90 -7.70 -7.29 -6.04
C TYR A 90 -8.98 -8.05 -5.75
N LEU A 91 -9.94 -7.44 -5.05
CA LEU A 91 -11.07 -8.19 -4.48
C LEU A 91 -12.15 -8.57 -5.49
N ASP A 92 -12.23 -7.90 -6.63
CA ASP A 92 -13.17 -8.22 -7.72
C ASP A 92 -12.54 -9.19 -8.74
N VAL A 93 -11.20 -9.28 -8.77
CA VAL A 93 -10.48 -10.14 -9.71
C VAL A 93 -10.75 -11.61 -9.38
N ARG A 94 -11.20 -12.39 -10.38
CA ARG A 94 -11.65 -13.79 -10.18
C ARG A 94 -10.64 -14.85 -10.59
N ILE A 95 -9.47 -14.47 -11.12
CA ILE A 95 -8.40 -15.44 -11.42
C ILE A 95 -7.81 -16.01 -10.12
N PRO A 96 -7.21 -17.22 -10.14
CA PRO A 96 -6.57 -17.80 -8.96
C PRO A 96 -5.48 -16.88 -8.38
N SER A 97 -5.82 -16.15 -7.33
CA SER A 97 -4.97 -15.08 -6.80
C SER A 97 -3.68 -15.58 -6.14
N GLN A 98 -3.66 -16.82 -5.64
CA GLN A 98 -2.48 -17.38 -4.98
C GLN A 98 -1.25 -17.44 -5.90
N LEU A 99 -1.43 -17.77 -7.18
CA LEU A 99 -0.34 -17.79 -8.16
C LEU A 99 -0.16 -16.44 -8.84
N ASN A 100 -1.26 -15.82 -9.26
CA ASN A 100 -1.22 -14.70 -10.20
C ASN A 100 -1.10 -13.33 -9.52
N VAL A 101 -1.28 -13.26 -8.20
CA VAL A 101 -1.37 -11.99 -7.46
C VAL A 101 -0.50 -11.97 -6.21
N ASN A 102 -0.36 -13.09 -5.49
CA ASN A 102 0.52 -13.11 -4.31
C ASN A 102 1.97 -12.89 -4.70
N PHE A 103 2.68 -12.19 -3.81
CA PHE A 103 4.13 -12.04 -3.88
C PHE A 103 4.79 -13.00 -2.88
N VAL A 104 6.02 -13.41 -3.18
CA VAL A 104 6.83 -14.27 -2.31
C VAL A 104 8.24 -13.71 -2.20
N GLY A 105 8.90 -13.97 -1.08
CA GLY A 105 10.28 -13.58 -0.83
C GLY A 105 10.99 -14.63 0.00
N PRO A 106 12.11 -15.21 -0.47
CA PRO A 106 12.94 -16.08 0.36
C PRO A 106 13.52 -15.31 1.55
N SER A 107 13.54 -15.91 2.73
CA SER A 107 14.27 -15.32 3.86
C SER A 107 15.78 -15.43 3.61
N PRO A 108 16.56 -14.34 3.72
CA PRO A 108 17.98 -14.30 3.30
C PRO A 108 18.95 -14.99 4.28
N HIS A 109 18.45 -15.79 5.23
CA HIS A 109 19.27 -16.41 6.28
C HIS A 109 20.31 -17.42 5.74
N PHE A 110 20.07 -17.97 4.55
CA PHE A 110 20.94 -18.94 3.91
C PHE A 110 22.25 -18.35 3.39
N GLU A 111 22.33 -17.02 3.26
CA GLU A 111 23.56 -16.32 2.87
C GLU A 111 24.59 -16.28 4.00
N HIS A 112 24.19 -16.60 5.24
CA HIS A 112 25.02 -16.49 6.42
C HIS A 112 24.93 -17.76 7.30
N TYR A 113 24.24 -17.66 8.44
CA TYR A 113 24.29 -18.65 9.51
C TYR A 113 23.46 -19.92 9.22
N TRP A 114 22.51 -19.86 8.28
CA TRP A 114 21.60 -20.98 7.99
C TRP A 114 21.67 -21.47 6.54
N PRO A 115 22.85 -21.89 6.04
CA PRO A 115 22.94 -22.48 4.69
C PRO A 115 22.04 -23.73 4.58
N PRO A 116 21.68 -24.16 3.35
CA PRO A 116 20.86 -25.34 3.14
C PRO A 116 21.44 -26.57 3.84
N LYS A 117 20.65 -27.18 4.73
CA LYS A 117 21.07 -28.34 5.52
C LYS A 117 19.86 -29.16 5.97
N GLU A 118 19.81 -30.41 5.54
CA GLU A 118 18.78 -31.37 5.95
C GLU A 118 18.73 -31.56 7.47
N GLY A 119 17.55 -31.91 7.99
CA GLY A 119 17.35 -32.14 9.42
C GLY A 119 17.31 -30.88 10.31
N THR A 120 17.54 -29.68 9.77
CA THR A 120 17.54 -28.42 10.56
C THR A 120 16.19 -27.69 10.62
N HIS A 121 15.17 -28.23 9.93
CA HIS A 121 13.90 -27.53 9.73
C HIS A 121 13.17 -27.17 11.03
N LEU A 122 13.02 -28.11 11.97
CA LEU A 122 12.27 -27.87 13.20
C LEU A 122 12.99 -26.88 14.14
N GLU A 123 14.31 -27.03 14.28
CA GLU A 123 15.13 -26.14 15.11
C GLU A 123 15.08 -24.70 14.58
N ARG A 124 15.36 -24.51 13.29
CA ARG A 124 15.28 -23.18 12.64
C ARG A 124 13.86 -22.62 12.64
N GLY A 125 12.86 -23.48 12.40
CA GLY A 125 11.45 -23.12 12.45
C GLY A 125 11.02 -22.55 13.80
N SER A 126 11.48 -23.15 14.90
CA SER A 126 11.19 -22.64 16.26
C SER A 126 11.73 -21.22 16.49
N ILE A 127 12.93 -20.93 15.98
CA ILE A 127 13.59 -19.62 16.08
C ILE A 127 12.91 -18.60 15.16
N ILE A 128 12.50 -19.00 13.95
CA ILE A 128 11.72 -18.16 13.03
C ILE A 128 10.41 -17.74 13.69
N LEU A 129 9.68 -18.67 14.28
CA LEU A 129 8.44 -18.37 15.01
C LEU A 129 8.69 -17.39 16.16
N TRP A 130 9.74 -17.63 16.95
CA TRP A 130 10.13 -16.73 18.04
C TRP A 130 10.38 -15.29 17.55
N HIS A 131 11.19 -15.09 16.51
CA HIS A 131 11.49 -13.75 15.98
C HIS A 131 10.25 -13.07 15.39
N ASN A 132 9.40 -13.80 14.66
CA ASN A 132 8.16 -13.25 14.11
C ASN A 132 7.19 -12.81 15.22
N LEU A 133 7.06 -13.58 16.29
CA LEU A 133 6.19 -13.23 17.42
C LEU A 133 6.73 -12.06 18.25
N ASN A 134 8.05 -11.91 18.37
CA ASN A 134 8.64 -10.70 18.97
C ASN A 134 8.31 -9.45 18.13
N TYR A 135 8.35 -9.56 16.80
CA TYR A 135 7.93 -8.45 15.93
C TYR A 135 6.44 -8.12 16.08
N TRP A 136 5.58 -9.14 16.18
CA TRP A 136 4.17 -8.95 16.51
C TRP A 136 3.97 -8.22 17.85
N GLN A 137 4.73 -8.56 18.89
CA GLN A 137 4.69 -7.86 20.18
C GLN A 137 5.13 -6.40 20.07
N LEU A 138 6.21 -6.11 19.33
CA LEU A 138 6.63 -4.73 19.06
C LEU A 138 5.52 -3.94 18.37
N LEU A 139 4.86 -4.53 17.39
CA LEU A 139 3.79 -3.86 16.66
C LEU A 139 2.55 -3.61 17.54
N ARG A 140 2.17 -4.59 18.38
CA ARG A 140 1.05 -4.44 19.34
C ARG A 140 1.31 -3.34 20.37
N THR A 141 2.55 -3.24 20.83
CA THR A 141 2.98 -2.22 21.80
C THR A 141 3.40 -0.90 21.15
N GLU A 142 3.22 -0.77 19.83
CA GLU A 142 3.55 0.41 19.03
C GLU A 142 5.02 0.86 19.13
N LYS A 143 5.93 -0.11 19.23
CA LYS A 143 7.38 0.07 19.29
C LYS A 143 8.10 -0.19 17.96
N VAL A 144 7.36 -0.45 16.89
CA VAL A 144 7.95 -0.47 15.54
C VAL A 144 8.24 1.00 15.15
N PRO A 145 9.49 1.33 14.77
CA PRO A 145 9.84 2.68 14.35
C PRO A 145 8.96 3.17 13.20
N VAL A 146 8.66 4.47 13.18
CA VAL A 146 7.90 5.09 12.09
C VAL A 146 8.78 5.19 10.85
N ASP A 147 8.30 4.66 9.72
CA ASP A 147 8.99 4.80 8.45
C ASP A 147 8.97 6.27 7.99
N LYS A 148 10.14 6.76 7.55
CA LYS A 148 10.33 8.16 7.16
C LYS A 148 11.16 8.29 5.89
N VAL A 149 10.84 9.28 5.07
CA VAL A 149 11.74 9.79 4.02
C VAL A 149 12.37 11.08 4.53
N GLY A 150 13.66 11.03 4.87
CA GLY A 150 14.27 12.07 5.68
C GLY A 150 13.56 12.16 7.04
N ASN A 151 12.97 13.31 7.34
CA ASN A 151 12.18 13.51 8.57
C ASN A 151 10.66 13.48 8.35
N ILE A 152 10.19 13.12 7.15
CA ILE A 152 8.76 13.10 6.80
C ILE A 152 8.17 11.72 7.10
N PRO A 153 7.20 11.59 8.01
CA PRO A 153 6.51 10.32 8.28
C PRO A 153 5.77 9.77 7.05
N LEU A 154 5.84 8.45 6.88
CA LEU A 154 5.05 7.70 5.90
C LEU A 154 3.81 7.08 6.55
N ASP A 155 2.89 6.60 5.72
CA ASP A 155 1.75 5.82 6.18
C ASP A 155 2.20 4.46 6.71
N MET A 156 1.77 4.14 7.94
CA MET A 156 2.04 2.88 8.62
C MET A 156 0.83 1.95 8.63
N ASN A 157 -0.28 2.28 7.94
CA ASN A 157 -1.53 1.53 8.04
C ASN A 157 -1.37 0.06 7.63
N GLN A 158 -0.56 -0.21 6.59
CA GLN A 158 -0.33 -1.56 6.07
C GLN A 158 0.28 -2.51 7.10
N PHE A 159 1.02 -2.03 8.11
CA PHE A 159 1.53 -2.89 9.18
C PHE A 159 0.40 -3.56 9.98
N ARG A 160 -0.79 -2.94 10.06
CA ARG A 160 -1.97 -3.55 10.69
C ARG A 160 -2.48 -4.77 9.93
N MET A 161 -2.03 -5.01 8.70
CA MET A 161 -2.45 -6.13 7.86
C MET A 161 -1.49 -7.33 7.92
N LEU A 162 -0.35 -7.20 8.62
CA LEU A 162 0.67 -8.25 8.65
C LEU A 162 0.24 -9.47 9.48
N PHE A 163 -0.36 -9.25 10.64
CA PHE A 163 -0.79 -10.30 11.56
C PHE A 163 -2.31 -10.35 11.66
N SER A 164 -2.86 -11.53 11.96
CA SER A 164 -4.30 -11.72 12.23
C SER A 164 -5.21 -11.15 11.14
N THR A 165 -4.76 -11.19 9.89
CA THR A 165 -5.49 -10.66 8.74
C THR A 165 -5.60 -11.76 7.69
N CYS A 166 -6.77 -11.93 7.11
CA CYS A 166 -7.02 -12.93 6.09
C CYS A 166 -8.06 -12.44 5.08
N LYS A 167 -7.92 -12.91 3.83
CA LYS A 167 -8.91 -12.69 2.78
C LYS A 167 -9.97 -13.79 2.83
N ILE A 168 -11.24 -13.41 2.69
CA ILE A 168 -12.37 -14.33 2.61
C ILE A 168 -12.92 -14.26 1.17
N PRO A 169 -13.06 -15.41 0.49
CA PRO A 169 -13.60 -15.43 -0.87
C PRO A 169 -15.08 -15.08 -0.86
N GLY A 170 -15.52 -14.29 -1.85
CA GLY A 170 -16.92 -14.06 -2.13
C GLY A 170 -17.29 -14.39 -3.57
N ILE A 171 -18.59 -14.52 -3.85
CA ILE A 171 -19.08 -14.92 -5.18
C ILE A 171 -18.62 -13.92 -6.26
N THR A 172 -18.82 -12.63 -6.01
CA THR A 172 -18.43 -11.55 -6.94
C THR A 172 -17.27 -10.73 -6.44
N ARG A 173 -17.11 -10.63 -5.12
CA ARG A 173 -16.13 -9.79 -4.45
C ARG A 173 -15.66 -10.47 -3.17
N ASP A 174 -14.35 -10.60 -3.02
CA ASP A 174 -13.72 -11.05 -1.78
C ASP A 174 -13.77 -9.94 -0.71
N SER A 175 -13.47 -10.27 0.54
CA SER A 175 -13.31 -9.28 1.61
C SER A 175 -12.02 -9.50 2.39
N ILE A 176 -11.43 -8.43 2.91
CA ILE A 176 -10.34 -8.52 3.88
C ILE A 176 -10.92 -8.46 5.28
N ILE A 177 -10.53 -9.40 6.12
CA ILE A 177 -10.84 -9.41 7.54
C ILE A 177 -9.55 -9.19 8.30
N ASN A 178 -9.49 -8.10 9.07
CA ASN A 178 -8.37 -7.75 9.93
C ASN A 178 -8.82 -7.77 11.39
N TYR A 179 -8.18 -8.62 12.20
CA TYR A 179 -8.40 -8.72 13.64
C TYR A 179 -7.26 -8.14 14.48
N PHE A 180 -6.20 -7.64 13.86
CA PHE A 180 -5.09 -7.02 14.57
C PHE A 180 -5.55 -5.79 15.37
N LYS A 181 -5.07 -5.72 16.61
CA LYS A 181 -5.27 -4.58 17.52
C LYS A 181 -3.96 -4.29 18.25
N THR A 182 -3.72 -3.02 18.54
CA THR A 182 -2.71 -2.57 19.50
C THR A 182 -3.14 -2.95 20.92
N ASP A 183 -2.21 -2.89 21.87
CA ASP A 183 -2.51 -3.09 23.30
C ASP A 183 -3.22 -1.86 23.91
N ASN A 184 -3.04 -0.69 23.29
CA ASN A 184 -3.74 0.56 23.61
C ASN A 184 -5.10 0.64 22.91
#